data_AF-A0AB33CFQ9-F1
#
_entry.id   AF-A0AB33CFQ9-F1
#
_cell.length_a   1.000
_cell.length_b   1.000
_cell.length_c   1.000
_cell.angle_alpha   90.00
_cell.angle_beta   90.00
_cell.angle_gamma   90.00
#
_symmetry.space_group_name_H-M   'P 1'
#
loop_
_entity.id
_entity.type
_entity.pdbx_description
1 polymer ?
#
loop_
_entity_poly.entity_id
_entity_poly.type
_entity_poly.pdbx_seq_one_letter_code
_entity_poly.pdbx_strand_id
1 'polypeptide(L)'
;MRAYRGAVALAVIALAGCASTQGPSSVPTNLKNGQSWIITRQSVAEQVLQTCSRDSPARHPGQISGYWAPSHQQIEQLEARQDALTPTIAEPREFDRQYVGVVIQGQQLIYINAFKLPNDPPVKPAREAIQVCDGGSTFWGALYDPQTGAFSQIAINGSP
;
A
#
# COMPACT_ATOMS: atom_id res chain seq x y z
N MET A 1 24.15 35.23 57.53
CA MET A 1 24.26 34.09 58.48
C MET A 1 23.05 33.18 58.35
N ARG A 2 23.21 32.01 57.71
CA ARG A 2 22.68 30.69 58.10
C ARG A 2 22.77 29.75 56.90
N ALA A 3 23.75 28.87 56.98
CA ALA A 3 23.91 27.70 56.14
C ALA A 3 23.10 26.54 56.72
N TYR A 4 22.46 25.72 55.88
CA TYR A 4 22.16 24.29 56.11
C TYR A 4 22.05 23.65 54.71
N ARG A 5 23.02 22.79 54.32
CA ARG A 5 22.95 21.31 54.35
C ARG A 5 21.73 20.81 53.57
N GLY A 6 21.81 20.25 52.36
CA GLY A 6 22.70 19.20 51.88
C GLY A 6 21.91 17.88 51.83
N ALA A 7 21.84 17.25 50.64
CA ALA A 7 21.95 15.81 50.38
C ALA A 7 20.92 15.19 49.40
N VAL A 8 21.52 14.43 48.47
CA VAL A 8 21.07 13.20 47.79
C VAL A 8 20.22 13.33 46.51
N ALA A 9 20.85 12.84 45.45
CA ALA A 9 20.35 12.59 44.10
C ALA A 9 19.42 11.38 44.04
N LEU A 10 18.48 11.40 43.08
CA LEU A 10 17.99 10.20 42.41
C LEU A 10 17.64 10.58 40.96
N ALA A 11 18.53 10.20 40.04
CA ALA A 11 18.29 10.29 38.61
C ALA A 11 17.28 9.21 38.22
N VAL A 12 16.10 9.62 37.77
CA VAL A 12 15.12 8.71 37.16
C VAL A 12 15.35 8.74 35.66
N ILE A 13 16.04 7.72 35.15
CA ILE A 13 16.14 7.46 33.71
C ILE A 13 14.78 6.89 33.28
N ALA A 14 13.95 7.73 32.68
CA ALA A 14 12.73 7.27 32.02
C ALA A 14 13.12 6.56 30.71
N LEU A 15 12.92 5.25 30.67
CA LEU A 15 13.07 4.42 29.48
C LEU A 15 12.10 4.93 28.39
N ALA A 16 12.66 5.47 27.31
CA ALA A 16 11.93 5.74 26.08
C ALA A 16 11.52 4.41 25.42
N GLY A 17 10.34 3.90 25.76
CA GLY A 17 9.74 2.76 25.10
C GLY A 17 9.04 3.16 23.81
N CYS A 18 9.78 3.29 22.71
CA CYS A 18 9.19 3.35 21.37
C CYS A 18 9.24 1.95 20.75
N ALA A 19 8.13 1.21 20.79
CA ALA A 19 7.87 0.12 19.84
C ALA A 19 6.42 -0.37 19.96
N SER A 20 5.43 0.47 19.65
CA SER A 20 4.16 -0.04 19.15
C SER A 20 4.42 -0.48 17.71
N THR A 21 4.75 -1.76 17.51
CA THR A 21 4.66 -2.41 16.21
C THR A 21 3.19 -2.42 15.78
N GLN A 22 2.76 -1.33 15.14
CA GLN A 22 1.49 -1.29 14.43
C GLN A 22 1.60 -2.33 13.32
N GLY A 23 0.83 -3.42 13.47
CA GLY A 23 0.55 -4.30 12.35
C GLY A 23 -0.07 -3.49 11.20
N PRO A 24 -0.03 -4.02 9.97
CA PRO A 24 -0.59 -3.32 8.81
C PRO A 24 -2.04 -2.95 9.13
N SER A 25 -2.33 -1.66 9.10
CA SER A 25 -3.65 -1.13 9.38
C SER A 25 -4.65 -1.66 8.37
N SER A 26 -5.67 -2.38 8.85
CA SER A 26 -6.87 -2.69 8.07
C SER A 26 -7.75 -1.44 7.98
N VAL A 27 -8.13 -1.03 6.77
CA VAL A 27 -9.00 0.13 6.54
C VAL A 27 -10.46 -0.24 6.90
N PRO A 28 -11.20 0.57 7.70
CA PRO A 28 -12.59 0.27 8.09
C PRO A 28 -13.60 0.16 6.93
N THR A 29 -14.70 -0.56 7.19
CA THR A 29 -15.40 -1.47 6.24
C THR A 29 -16.67 -0.95 5.55
N ASN A 30 -17.06 0.32 5.66
CA ASN A 30 -18.40 0.73 5.17
C ASN A 30 -18.51 0.89 3.64
N LEU A 31 -17.42 0.65 2.89
CA LEU A 31 -17.36 0.87 1.43
C LEU A 31 -16.73 -0.26 0.60
N LYS A 32 -16.23 -1.34 1.23
CA LYS A 32 -15.28 -2.25 0.56
C LYS A 32 -15.85 -3.64 0.32
N ASN A 33 -16.02 -3.98 -0.96
CA ASN A 33 -15.87 -5.37 -1.38
C ASN A 33 -14.35 -5.63 -1.53
N GLY A 34 -13.92 -6.88 -1.35
CA GLY A 34 -12.50 -7.26 -1.24
C GLY A 34 -11.77 -6.69 -0.01
N GLN A 35 -10.70 -7.35 0.40
CA GLN A 35 -9.80 -6.92 1.47
C GLN A 35 -8.73 -5.95 0.96
N SER A 36 -8.14 -5.14 1.85
CA SER A 36 -7.11 -4.16 1.45
C SER A 36 -5.97 -4.02 2.43
N TRP A 37 -4.77 -3.84 1.92
CA TRP A 37 -3.55 -3.68 2.71
C TRP A 37 -2.67 -2.55 2.18
N ILE A 38 -2.22 -1.67 3.08
CA ILE A 38 -1.20 -0.66 2.78
C ILE A 38 0.17 -1.29 3.02
N ILE A 39 0.99 -1.35 1.97
CA ILE A 39 2.32 -1.95 2.02
C ILE A 39 3.35 -0.85 2.27
N THR A 40 3.86 -0.80 3.50
CA THR A 40 4.84 0.21 3.94
C THR A 40 6.28 -0.31 4.01
N ARG A 41 6.47 -1.64 4.01
CA ARG A 41 7.81 -2.24 4.00
C ARG A 41 8.37 -2.15 2.59
N GLN A 42 9.46 -1.41 2.42
CA GLN A 42 10.04 -1.13 1.10
C GLN A 42 10.35 -2.39 0.29
N SER A 43 10.94 -3.43 0.90
CA SER A 43 11.24 -4.69 0.18
C SER A 43 9.99 -5.37 -0.38
N VAL A 44 8.87 -5.31 0.34
CA VAL A 44 7.58 -5.86 -0.12
C VAL A 44 6.95 -4.94 -1.16
N ALA A 45 7.06 -3.62 -0.99
CA ALA A 45 6.59 -2.64 -1.96
C ALA A 45 7.27 -2.81 -3.33
N GLU A 46 8.60 -2.95 -3.34
CA GLU A 46 9.37 -3.24 -4.55
C GLU A 46 8.90 -4.53 -5.22
N GLN A 47 8.71 -5.61 -4.44
CA GLN A 47 8.17 -6.87 -4.95
C GLN A 47 6.76 -6.72 -5.53
N VAL A 48 5.85 -5.99 -4.87
CA VAL A 48 4.48 -5.79 -5.38
C VAL A 48 4.46 -5.18 -6.79
N LEU A 49 5.42 -4.32 -7.11
CA LEU A 49 5.53 -3.72 -8.44
C LEU A 49 6.33 -4.56 -9.45
N GLN A 50 7.06 -5.60 -9.02
CA GLN A 50 7.75 -6.53 -9.92
C GLN A 50 6.76 -7.49 -10.60
N THR A 51 5.93 -6.94 -11.49
CA THR A 51 4.94 -7.71 -12.25
C THR A 51 5.59 -8.41 -13.44
N CYS A 52 5.24 -9.67 -13.66
CA CYS A 52 5.79 -10.48 -14.75
C CYS A 52 5.01 -10.35 -16.07
N SER A 53 3.68 -10.27 -16.04
CA SER A 53 2.82 -10.33 -17.25
C SER A 53 2.00 -9.08 -17.55
N ARG A 54 2.04 -8.07 -16.66
CA ARG A 54 1.46 -6.75 -16.89
C ARG A 54 2.49 -5.66 -16.70
N ASP A 55 2.24 -4.50 -17.29
CA ASP A 55 3.10 -3.34 -17.10
C ASP A 55 2.98 -2.78 -15.66
N SER A 56 4.05 -2.17 -15.18
CA SER A 56 4.09 -1.44 -13.92
C SER A 56 5.21 -0.41 -13.96
N PRO A 57 5.16 0.63 -13.11
CA PRO A 57 6.25 1.60 -13.05
C PRO A 57 7.62 1.02 -12.71
N ALA A 58 7.69 -0.12 -12.01
CA ALA A 58 8.97 -0.75 -11.69
C ALA A 58 9.59 -1.50 -12.87
N ARG A 59 8.82 -1.76 -13.94
CA ARG A 59 9.34 -2.38 -15.17
C ARG A 59 10.10 -1.39 -16.05
N HIS A 60 10.01 -0.10 -15.76
CA HIS A 60 10.70 0.98 -16.47
C HIS A 60 11.85 1.51 -15.58
N PRO A 61 13.12 1.17 -15.87
CA PRO A 61 14.25 1.58 -15.05
C PRO A 61 14.29 3.09 -14.82
N GLY A 62 14.41 3.50 -13.56
CA GLY A 62 14.52 4.91 -13.16
C GLY A 62 13.19 5.69 -13.12
N GLN A 63 12.05 5.07 -13.43
CA GLN A 63 10.75 5.75 -13.35
C GLN A 63 10.33 6.03 -11.89
N ILE A 64 10.59 5.08 -10.99
CA ILE A 64 10.35 5.25 -9.56
C ILE A 64 11.59 5.87 -8.91
N SER A 65 11.38 7.03 -8.31
CA SER A 65 12.40 7.80 -7.58
C SER A 65 12.34 7.60 -6.06
N GLY A 66 11.28 6.97 -5.56
CA GLY A 66 11.13 6.66 -4.13
C GLY A 66 9.81 5.97 -3.79
N TYR A 67 9.69 5.56 -2.54
CA TYR A 67 8.48 4.98 -1.96
C TYR A 67 8.03 5.82 -0.78
N TRP A 68 6.73 5.81 -0.52
CA TRP A 68 6.13 6.54 0.60
C TRP A 68 4.94 5.75 1.16
N ALA A 69 4.49 6.08 2.36
CA ALA A 69 3.36 5.43 3.01
C ALA A 69 2.07 6.27 2.80
N PRO A 70 1.09 5.77 2.03
CA PRO A 70 -0.22 6.42 1.90
C PRO A 70 -0.93 6.54 3.23
N SER A 71 -1.59 7.67 3.46
CA SER A 71 -2.47 7.84 4.62
C SER A 71 -3.77 7.05 4.43
N HIS A 72 -4.44 6.70 5.53
CA HIS A 72 -5.73 6.02 5.44
C HIS A 72 -6.76 6.86 4.69
N GLN A 73 -6.77 8.18 4.91
CA GLN A 73 -7.67 9.09 4.21
C GLN A 73 -7.46 9.06 2.69
N GLN A 74 -6.20 9.00 2.23
CA GLN A 74 -5.91 8.87 0.80
C GLN A 74 -6.39 7.54 0.24
N ILE A 75 -6.28 6.45 1.00
CA ILE A 75 -6.83 5.15 0.60
C ILE A 75 -8.36 5.16 0.60
N GLU A 76 -9.02 5.81 1.56
CA GLU A 76 -10.48 5.97 1.57
C GLU A 76 -10.97 6.76 0.34
N GLN A 77 -10.26 7.82 -0.04
CA GLN A 77 -10.56 8.59 -1.25
C GLN A 77 -10.37 7.78 -2.54
N LEU A 78 -9.32 6.97 -2.62
CA LEU A 78 -9.10 6.02 -3.71
C LEU A 78 -10.26 5.01 -3.80
N GLU A 79 -10.59 4.40 -2.67
CA GLU A 79 -11.61 3.35 -2.54
C GLU A 79 -13.02 3.86 -2.88
N ALA A 80 -13.30 5.13 -2.58
CA ALA A 80 -14.54 5.79 -2.96
C ALA A 80 -14.69 5.93 -4.48
N ARG A 81 -13.59 5.97 -5.24
CA ARG A 81 -13.59 6.24 -6.68
C ARG A 81 -13.41 5.00 -7.54
N GLN A 82 -13.37 3.80 -6.96
CA GLN A 82 -13.14 2.56 -7.72
C GLN A 82 -14.10 2.36 -8.89
N ASP A 83 -15.33 2.85 -8.83
CA ASP A 83 -16.31 2.70 -9.92
C ASP A 83 -15.84 3.37 -11.23
N ALA A 84 -14.91 4.33 -11.17
CA ALA A 84 -14.27 4.92 -12.34
C ALA A 84 -13.42 3.91 -13.14
N LEU A 85 -13.06 2.77 -12.55
CA LEU A 85 -12.33 1.69 -13.22
C LEU A 85 -13.26 0.72 -13.98
N THR A 86 -14.58 0.76 -13.74
CA THR A 86 -15.58 -0.14 -14.35
C THR A 86 -15.52 -0.24 -15.88
N PRO A 87 -15.19 0.82 -16.64
CA PRO A 87 -15.06 0.72 -18.10
C PRO A 87 -13.96 -0.26 -18.57
N THR A 88 -12.96 -0.54 -17.72
CA THR A 88 -11.84 -1.43 -18.04
C THR A 88 -11.83 -2.68 -17.16
N ILE A 89 -12.25 -2.56 -15.90
CA ILE A 89 -12.20 -3.62 -14.90
C ILE A 89 -13.63 -3.94 -14.48
N ALA A 90 -14.11 -5.14 -14.80
CA ALA A 90 -15.41 -5.58 -14.31
C ALA A 90 -15.38 -5.72 -12.77
N GLU A 91 -16.34 -5.08 -12.09
CA GLU A 91 -16.52 -5.17 -10.63
C GLU A 91 -15.22 -4.92 -9.84
N PRO A 92 -14.57 -3.75 -9.98
CA PRO A 92 -13.24 -3.49 -9.42
C PRO A 92 -13.21 -3.63 -7.89
N ARG A 93 -14.36 -3.34 -7.25
CA ARG A 93 -14.55 -3.49 -5.81
C ARG A 93 -14.42 -4.94 -5.35
N GLU A 94 -14.72 -5.96 -6.15
CA GLU A 94 -14.68 -7.37 -5.70
C GLU A 94 -13.26 -7.95 -5.54
N PHE A 95 -12.21 -7.20 -5.89
CA PHE A 95 -10.83 -7.66 -5.83
C PHE A 95 -10.21 -7.37 -4.47
N ASP A 96 -9.39 -8.28 -3.97
CA ASP A 96 -8.44 -7.98 -2.90
C ASP A 96 -7.34 -7.05 -3.44
N ARG A 97 -6.79 -6.15 -2.60
CA ARG A 97 -5.91 -5.07 -3.06
C ARG A 97 -4.72 -4.80 -2.14
N GLN A 98 -3.53 -4.70 -2.72
CA GLN A 98 -2.33 -4.16 -2.09
C GLN A 98 -2.03 -2.76 -2.63
N TYR A 99 -1.80 -1.81 -1.73
CA TYR A 99 -1.48 -0.42 -2.07
C TYR A 99 -0.04 -0.10 -1.75
N VAL A 100 0.66 0.52 -2.70
CA VAL A 100 2.05 0.96 -2.55
C VAL A 100 2.13 2.43 -2.94
N GLY A 101 2.65 3.28 -2.04
CA GLY A 101 2.98 4.65 -2.40
C GLY A 101 4.30 4.70 -3.16
N VAL A 102 4.29 5.28 -4.36
CA VAL A 102 5.46 5.50 -5.21
C VAL A 102 5.65 6.98 -5.54
N VAL A 103 6.89 7.39 -5.79
CA VAL A 103 7.24 8.72 -6.29
C VAL A 103 7.71 8.60 -7.72
N ILE A 104 6.93 9.11 -8.67
CA ILE A 104 7.23 9.10 -10.10
C ILE A 104 7.34 10.54 -10.57
N GLN A 105 8.49 10.93 -11.15
CA GLN A 105 8.76 12.30 -11.59
C GLN A 105 8.48 13.37 -10.51
N GLY A 106 8.79 13.05 -9.24
CA GLY A 106 8.54 13.93 -8.10
C GLY A 106 7.09 13.94 -7.58
N GLN A 107 6.16 13.23 -8.23
CA GLN A 107 4.76 13.15 -7.81
C GLN A 107 4.49 11.89 -6.98
N GLN A 108 3.79 12.06 -5.87
CA GLN A 108 3.32 10.96 -5.02
C GLN A 108 2.06 10.32 -5.63
N LEU A 109 2.21 9.07 -6.08
CA LEU A 109 1.13 8.25 -6.62
C LEU A 109 0.94 7.00 -5.77
N ILE A 110 -0.23 6.38 -5.89
CA ILE A 110 -0.56 5.12 -5.23
C ILE A 110 -0.73 4.05 -6.30
N TYR A 111 0.15 3.06 -6.30
CA TYR A 111 0.01 1.88 -7.12
C TYR A 111 -0.95 0.89 -6.49
N ILE A 112 -1.84 0.34 -7.31
CA ILE A 112 -2.83 -0.67 -6.95
C ILE A 112 -2.37 -2.00 -7.55
N ASN A 113 -2.18 -3.02 -6.71
CA ASN A 113 -2.07 -4.40 -7.13
C ASN A 113 -3.32 -5.14 -6.66
N ALA A 114 -4.18 -5.54 -7.59
CA ALA A 114 -5.48 -6.12 -7.31
C ALA A 114 -5.56 -7.56 -7.81
N PHE A 115 -6.21 -8.43 -7.05
CA PHE A 115 -6.26 -9.87 -7.31
C PHE A 115 -7.53 -10.53 -6.76
N LYS A 116 -7.91 -11.66 -7.35
CA LYS A 116 -8.88 -12.61 -6.76
C LYS A 116 -8.14 -13.94 -6.55
N LEU A 117 -7.88 -14.27 -5.28
CA LEU A 117 -7.21 -15.52 -4.91
C LEU A 117 -8.18 -16.42 -4.14
N PRO A 118 -8.09 -17.76 -4.31
CA PRO A 118 -8.74 -18.68 -3.39
C PRO A 118 -8.11 -18.53 -1.99
N ASN A 119 -8.90 -18.83 -0.95
CA ASN A 119 -8.44 -18.74 0.45
C ASN A 119 -7.42 -19.83 0.84
N ASP A 120 -7.18 -20.83 -0.02
CA ASP A 120 -6.32 -21.98 0.22
C ASP A 120 -5.29 -22.13 -0.92
N PRO A 121 -3.97 -22.18 -0.64
CA PRO A 121 -3.31 -22.03 0.67
C PRO A 121 -3.43 -20.61 1.25
N PRO A 122 -3.29 -20.44 2.58
CA PRO A 122 -3.41 -19.13 3.21
C PRO A 122 -2.26 -18.21 2.80
N VAL A 123 -2.58 -17.21 1.98
CA VAL A 123 -1.67 -16.11 1.65
C VAL A 123 -1.70 -15.04 2.75
N LYS A 124 -0.61 -14.27 2.88
CA LYS A 124 -0.53 -13.14 3.83
C LYS A 124 -0.30 -11.82 3.08
N PRO A 125 -1.32 -11.26 2.39
CA PRO A 125 -1.13 -10.09 1.54
C PRO A 125 -0.66 -8.83 2.28
N ALA A 126 -0.85 -8.78 3.60
CA ALA A 126 -0.33 -7.71 4.42
C ALA A 126 1.21 -7.74 4.59
N ARG A 127 1.84 -8.89 4.30
CA ARG A 127 3.25 -9.16 4.57
C ARG A 127 4.03 -9.65 3.35
N GLU A 128 3.36 -10.23 2.37
CA GLU A 128 3.95 -10.86 1.20
C GLU A 128 3.38 -10.22 -0.06
N ALA A 129 4.23 -9.96 -1.05
CA ALA A 129 3.78 -9.43 -2.33
C ALA A 129 2.97 -10.49 -3.07
N ILE A 130 1.78 -10.14 -3.56
CA ILE A 130 0.99 -11.02 -4.41
C ILE A 130 1.44 -10.82 -5.86
N GLN A 131 2.26 -11.73 -6.35
CA GLN A 131 2.78 -11.75 -7.70
C GLN A 131 2.25 -13.00 -8.43
N VAL A 132 1.48 -12.80 -9.50
CA VAL A 132 1.00 -13.90 -10.35
C VAL A 132 1.22 -13.51 -11.80
N CYS A 133 1.73 -14.43 -12.60
CA CYS A 133 2.03 -14.19 -14.02
C CYS A 133 0.84 -14.55 -14.91
N ASP A 134 0.26 -15.73 -14.75
CA ASP A 134 -0.78 -16.22 -15.66
C ASP A 134 -2.19 -16.09 -15.06
N GLY A 135 -2.45 -14.96 -14.42
CA GLY A 135 -3.69 -14.71 -13.67
C GLY A 135 -4.87 -14.21 -14.51
N GLY A 136 -4.65 -13.85 -15.77
CA GLY A 136 -5.68 -13.28 -16.64
C GLY A 136 -6.41 -12.08 -16.03
N SER A 137 -7.72 -11.99 -16.29
CA SER A 137 -8.59 -10.91 -15.79
C SER A 137 -8.79 -10.90 -14.26
N THR A 138 -8.30 -11.91 -13.54
CA THR A 138 -8.37 -11.96 -12.08
C THR A 138 -7.27 -11.16 -11.39
N PHE A 139 -6.34 -10.59 -12.16
CA PHE A 139 -5.27 -9.73 -11.66
C PHE A 139 -5.15 -8.47 -12.50
N TRP A 140 -5.06 -7.33 -11.84
CA TRP A 140 -4.87 -6.06 -12.52
C TRP A 140 -4.12 -5.09 -11.62
N GLY A 141 -3.76 -3.95 -12.18
CA GLY A 141 -3.39 -2.80 -11.38
C GLY A 141 -3.43 -1.51 -12.15
N ALA A 142 -3.20 -0.44 -11.43
CA ALA A 142 -3.31 0.92 -11.92
C ALA A 142 -2.50 1.85 -11.01
N LEU A 143 -2.25 3.07 -11.49
CA LEU A 143 -1.83 4.19 -10.68
C LEU A 143 -3.03 5.05 -10.33
N TYR A 144 -3.07 5.52 -9.08
CA TYR A 144 -4.00 6.52 -8.60
C TYR A 144 -3.24 7.76 -8.15
N ASP A 145 -3.73 8.92 -8.57
CA ASP A 145 -3.22 10.22 -8.14
C ASP A 145 -4.12 10.79 -7.02
N PRO A 146 -3.63 10.88 -5.76
CA PRO A 146 -4.42 11.41 -4.65
C PRO A 146 -4.69 12.92 -4.74
N GLN A 147 -3.96 13.67 -5.57
CA GLN A 147 -4.21 15.11 -5.76
C GLN A 147 -5.39 15.37 -6.70
N THR A 148 -5.52 14.56 -7.75
CA THR A 148 -6.54 14.74 -8.80
C THR A 148 -7.69 13.75 -8.70
N GLY A 149 -7.49 12.63 -8.00
CA GLY A 149 -8.43 11.51 -7.95
C GLY A 149 -8.50 10.71 -9.25
N ALA A 150 -7.51 10.82 -10.12
CA ALA A 150 -7.48 10.15 -11.41
C ALA A 150 -6.80 8.77 -11.34
N PHE A 151 -7.27 7.84 -12.17
CA PHE A 151 -6.60 6.56 -12.42
C PHE A 151 -5.87 6.60 -13.75
N SER A 152 -4.72 5.93 -13.83
CA SER A 152 -3.91 5.82 -15.06
C SER A 152 -3.15 4.49 -15.09
N GLN A 153 -2.53 4.17 -16.23
CA GLN A 153 -1.74 2.94 -16.43
C GLN A 153 -2.48 1.68 -15.97
N ILE A 154 -3.78 1.60 -16.31
CA ILE A 154 -4.61 0.45 -15.97
C ILE A 154 -4.15 -0.72 -16.83
N ALA A 155 -3.70 -1.80 -16.20
CA ALA A 155 -3.19 -2.99 -16.86
C ALA A 155 -3.76 -4.26 -16.22
N ILE A 156 -4.29 -5.15 -17.04
CA ILE A 156 -4.80 -6.48 -16.66
C ILE A 156 -3.72 -7.50 -17.01
N ASN A 157 -3.52 -8.52 -16.18
CA ASN A 157 -2.61 -9.62 -16.52
C ASN A 157 -3.10 -10.33 -17.80
N GLY A 158 -2.19 -10.57 -18.74
CA GLY A 158 -2.49 -11.35 -19.95
C GLY A 158 -3.30 -10.62 -21.03
N SER A 159 -3.54 -9.31 -20.88
CA SER A 159 -3.94 -8.47 -22.03
C SER A 159 -2.70 -8.11 -22.86
N PRO A 160 -2.74 -8.26 -24.20
CA PRO A 160 -1.66 -7.85 -25.10
C PRO A 160 -1.32 -6.36 -25.02
#